data_AF-A0AAE3DTM4-F1
#
_entry.id   AF-A0AAE3DTM4-F1
#
_cell.length_a   1.000
_cell.length_b   1.000
_cell.length_c   1.000
_cell.angle_alpha   90.00
_cell.angle_beta   90.00
_cell.angle_gamma   90.00
#
_symmetry.space_group_name_H-M   'P 1'
#
loop_
_entity.id
_entity.type
_entity.pdbx_description
1 polymer ?
#
loop_
_entity_poly.entity_id
_entity_poly.type
_entity_poly.pdbx_seq_one_letter_code
_entity_poly.pdbx_strand_id
1 'polypeptide(L)'
;MGNLTVKKNYLTNNRCYQRGETCEKIGIQIHTIGTGQGTAASVAAYWNQPAVSACVHYVCDADVPGYVLQLLPETYRSWADAAWGNNNLISIEICESDHISYTGGANYIIKNEAGFKADILRGYHTTVQLCAKICKERGWNPLTKLGNGMPLISSHNEGRLAGLSSGHVDPDHVWSRLGLTMDGFRKDVKAAMLPESRPTFKQGKRYRMTTTMALRTEPKASAPLVQYDTIPEEKRRYF
;
A
#
# COMPACT_ATOMS: atom_id res chain seq x y z
N MET A 1 -10.09 -8.45 -7.39
CA MET A 1 -8.69 -8.26 -6.99
C MET A 1 -8.00 -9.60 -7.07
N GLY A 2 -6.78 -9.66 -7.61
CA GLY A 2 -5.99 -10.90 -7.60
C GLY A 2 -5.60 -11.29 -6.18
N ASN A 3 -5.22 -12.56 -5.99
CA ASN A 3 -4.69 -13.03 -4.71
C ASN A 3 -3.30 -12.44 -4.48
N LEU A 4 -3.07 -11.89 -3.27
CA LEU A 4 -1.76 -11.40 -2.86
C LEU A 4 -0.74 -12.55 -2.88
N THR A 5 0.35 -12.35 -3.62
CA THR A 5 1.48 -13.28 -3.73
C THR A 5 2.75 -12.56 -3.27
N VAL A 6 3.23 -12.92 -2.08
CA VAL A 6 4.48 -12.40 -1.52
C VAL A 6 5.59 -13.42 -1.74
N LYS A 7 6.57 -13.09 -2.59
CA LYS A 7 7.71 -13.94 -2.89
C LYS A 7 8.97 -13.41 -2.21
N LYS A 8 9.66 -14.28 -1.46
CA LYS A 8 10.96 -13.95 -0.88
C LYS A 8 12.03 -13.84 -1.97
N ASN A 9 12.74 -12.72 -1.99
CA ASN A 9 13.84 -12.42 -2.92
C ASN A 9 14.86 -11.50 -2.24
N TYR A 10 15.55 -12.01 -1.22
CA TYR A 10 16.46 -11.19 -0.43
C TYR A 10 17.66 -10.67 -1.24
N LEU A 11 18.00 -9.41 -1.05
CA LEU A 11 19.09 -8.74 -1.77
C LEU A 11 20.46 -9.05 -1.16
N THR A 12 20.92 -10.31 -1.26
CA THR A 12 22.13 -10.79 -0.59
C THR A 12 23.44 -10.10 -1.00
N ASN A 13 23.46 -9.39 -2.14
CA ASN A 13 24.60 -8.62 -2.62
C ASN A 13 24.51 -7.13 -2.25
N ASN A 14 23.40 -6.67 -1.66
CA ASN A 14 23.24 -5.31 -1.18
C ASN A 14 23.90 -5.14 0.20
N ARG A 15 24.62 -4.03 0.40
CA ARG A 15 25.34 -3.77 1.67
C ARG A 15 24.42 -3.68 2.88
N CYS A 16 23.18 -3.21 2.72
CA CYS A 16 22.18 -3.16 3.79
C CYS A 16 21.89 -4.57 4.33
N TYR A 17 21.60 -5.52 3.42
CA TYR A 17 21.35 -6.91 3.78
C TYR A 17 22.57 -7.54 4.46
N GLN A 18 23.76 -7.35 3.88
CA GLN A 18 25.00 -7.93 4.40
C GLN A 18 25.38 -7.40 5.78
N ARG A 19 25.04 -6.14 6.07
CA ARG A 19 25.28 -5.55 7.39
C ARG A 19 24.43 -6.20 8.48
N GLY A 20 23.23 -6.67 8.14
CA GLY A 20 22.39 -7.50 9.01
C GLY A 20 21.99 -6.85 10.34
N GLU A 21 21.96 -5.51 10.41
CA GLU A 21 21.52 -4.80 11.61
C GLU A 21 20.05 -5.12 11.89
N THR A 22 19.71 -5.41 13.13
CA THR A 22 18.35 -5.78 13.52
C THR A 22 17.65 -4.65 14.28
N CYS A 23 16.33 -4.57 14.15
CA CYS A 23 15.49 -3.68 14.95
C CYS A 23 14.07 -4.23 15.10
N GLU A 24 13.41 -3.86 16.19
CA GLU A 24 11.99 -4.16 16.38
C GLU A 24 11.14 -3.21 15.54
N LYS A 25 10.14 -3.77 14.84
CA LYS A 25 9.24 -2.96 14.01
C LYS A 25 7.97 -2.66 14.77
N ILE A 26 7.59 -1.38 14.79
CA ILE A 26 6.41 -0.88 15.49
C ILE A 26 5.35 -0.30 14.53
N GLY A 27 5.65 -0.23 13.22
CA GLY A 27 4.75 0.28 12.20
C GLY A 27 5.27 0.03 10.78
N ILE A 28 4.64 0.70 9.82
CA ILE A 28 4.91 0.58 8.38
C ILE A 28 5.15 1.98 7.79
N GLN A 29 6.11 2.09 6.88
CA GLN A 29 6.31 3.30 6.07
C GLN A 29 6.08 2.99 4.59
N ILE A 30 5.21 3.78 3.95
CA ILE A 30 4.89 3.67 2.53
C ILE A 30 5.75 4.65 1.74
N HIS A 31 6.36 4.12 0.68
CA HIS A 31 7.18 4.84 -0.29
C HIS A 31 6.69 4.57 -1.71
N THR A 32 7.05 5.43 -2.65
CA THR A 32 7.08 5.08 -4.08
C THR A 32 8.48 5.29 -4.64
N ILE A 33 8.88 4.45 -5.60
CA ILE A 33 10.30 4.29 -5.98
C ILE A 33 10.95 5.51 -6.65
N GLY A 34 10.19 6.56 -6.98
CA GLY A 34 10.71 7.82 -7.54
C GLY A 34 11.27 7.70 -8.96
N THR A 35 10.86 6.67 -9.70
CA THR A 35 11.25 6.45 -11.10
C THR A 35 10.17 5.66 -11.82
N GLY A 36 9.92 5.95 -13.10
CA GLY A 36 8.97 5.18 -13.92
C GLY A 36 9.48 3.77 -14.19
N GLN A 37 9.09 2.82 -13.34
CA GLN A 37 9.48 1.42 -13.39
C GLN A 37 8.40 0.58 -12.71
N GLY A 38 7.60 -0.12 -13.53
CA GLY A 38 6.42 -0.84 -13.06
C GLY A 38 6.70 -2.16 -12.34
N THR A 39 7.89 -2.75 -12.51
CA THR A 39 8.14 -4.12 -12.06
C THR A 39 9.02 -4.22 -10.82
N ALA A 40 8.56 -4.99 -9.83
CA ALA A 40 9.32 -5.27 -8.60
C ALA A 40 10.61 -6.05 -8.90
N ALA A 41 10.60 -6.88 -9.95
CA ALA A 41 11.76 -7.64 -10.38
C ALA A 41 12.90 -6.74 -10.88
N SER A 42 12.60 -5.70 -11.66
CA SER A 42 13.62 -4.76 -12.14
C SER A 42 14.23 -3.95 -10.99
N VAL A 43 13.40 -3.52 -10.03
CA VAL A 43 13.87 -2.85 -8.81
C VAL A 43 14.81 -3.76 -8.03
N ALA A 44 14.40 -5.01 -7.78
CA ALA A 44 15.21 -5.97 -7.05
C ALA A 44 16.54 -6.29 -7.76
N ALA A 45 16.52 -6.46 -9.08
CA ALA A 45 17.72 -6.71 -9.87
C ALA A 45 18.71 -5.54 -9.78
N TYR A 46 18.23 -4.30 -9.92
CA TYR A 46 19.06 -3.11 -9.81
C TYR A 46 19.59 -2.88 -8.38
N TRP A 47 18.78 -3.15 -7.36
CA TRP A 47 19.19 -2.91 -5.96
C TRP A 47 20.09 -4.01 -5.38
N ASN A 48 20.14 -5.20 -5.98
CA ASN A 48 20.97 -6.31 -5.49
C ASN A 48 22.46 -6.17 -5.86
N GLN A 49 23.07 -5.06 -5.48
CA GLN A 49 24.48 -4.76 -5.74
C GLN A 49 25.06 -3.84 -4.66
N PRO A 50 26.39 -3.84 -4.45
CA PRO A 50 27.00 -3.08 -3.35
C PRO A 50 26.96 -1.56 -3.55
N ALA A 51 26.87 -1.08 -4.80
CA ALA A 51 26.87 0.36 -5.10
C ALA A 51 25.55 1.05 -4.69
N VAL A 52 24.45 0.32 -4.61
CA VAL A 52 23.15 0.88 -4.26
C VAL A 52 23.04 1.03 -2.73
N SER A 53 22.62 2.22 -2.30
CA SER A 53 22.44 2.57 -0.88
C SER A 53 20.97 2.64 -0.47
N ALA A 54 20.14 1.82 -1.11
CA ALA A 54 18.72 1.64 -0.83
C ALA A 54 18.42 0.15 -0.64
N CYS A 55 17.59 -0.18 0.35
CA CYS A 55 17.12 -1.53 0.60
C CYS A 55 15.90 -1.48 1.53
N VAL A 56 14.76 -1.98 1.06
CA VAL A 56 13.48 -1.99 1.79
C VAL A 56 13.01 -3.41 2.06
N HIS A 57 11.97 -3.58 2.87
CA HIS A 57 11.45 -4.91 3.18
C HIS A 57 10.61 -5.48 2.04
N TYR A 58 9.80 -4.64 1.39
CA TYR A 58 8.90 -5.07 0.33
C TYR A 58 8.88 -4.10 -0.85
N VAL A 59 8.74 -4.65 -2.05
CA VAL A 59 8.39 -3.88 -3.27
C VAL A 59 7.10 -4.45 -3.84
N CYS A 60 6.10 -3.59 -3.99
CA CYS A 60 4.81 -3.88 -4.62
C CYS A 60 4.89 -3.56 -6.11
N ASP A 61 4.55 -4.53 -6.94
CA ASP A 61 4.53 -4.40 -8.40
C ASP A 61 3.34 -3.54 -8.87
N ALA A 62 3.55 -2.75 -9.92
CA ALA A 62 2.52 -1.90 -10.52
C ALA A 62 1.93 -2.51 -11.81
N ASP A 63 2.61 -3.48 -12.43
CA ASP A 63 2.17 -4.14 -13.65
C ASP A 63 1.31 -5.38 -13.33
N VAL A 64 1.75 -6.17 -12.35
CA VAL A 64 1.11 -7.43 -11.94
C VAL A 64 0.34 -7.24 -10.63
N PRO A 65 -1.00 -7.25 -10.64
CA PRO A 65 -1.79 -7.03 -9.44
C PRO A 65 -1.55 -8.14 -8.40
N GLY A 66 -1.33 -7.74 -7.16
CA GLY A 66 -1.10 -8.67 -6.05
C GLY A 66 0.33 -9.22 -5.97
N TYR A 67 1.25 -8.85 -6.86
CA TYR A 67 2.61 -9.35 -6.83
C TYR A 67 3.53 -8.47 -5.96
N VAL A 68 4.21 -9.10 -5.01
CA VAL A 68 5.11 -8.44 -4.07
C VAL A 68 6.40 -9.24 -3.94
N LEU A 69 7.54 -8.55 -3.96
CA LEU A 69 8.82 -9.13 -3.56
C LEU A 69 9.19 -8.70 -2.15
N GLN A 70 9.56 -9.66 -1.30
CA GLN A 70 10.20 -9.38 0.00
C GLN A 70 11.72 -9.36 -0.19
N LEU A 71 12.32 -8.17 -0.07
CA LEU A 71 13.71 -7.90 -0.39
C LEU A 71 14.65 -7.91 0.84
N LEU A 72 14.09 -7.75 2.04
CA LEU A 72 14.83 -7.74 3.30
C LEU A 72 13.99 -8.44 4.39
N PRO A 73 14.59 -9.22 5.31
CA PRO A 73 13.88 -9.71 6.48
C PRO A 73 13.27 -8.57 7.29
N GLU A 74 12.02 -8.70 7.75
CA GLU A 74 11.35 -7.65 8.53
C GLU A 74 12.07 -7.31 9.85
N THR A 75 12.89 -8.23 10.38
CA THR A 75 13.71 -7.99 11.57
C THR A 75 14.94 -7.13 11.29
N TYR A 76 15.31 -6.94 10.02
CA TYR A 76 16.49 -6.17 9.66
C TYR A 76 16.13 -4.68 9.54
N ARG A 77 17.14 -3.84 9.77
CA ARG A 77 17.07 -2.40 9.59
C ARG A 77 17.20 -2.09 8.10
N SER A 78 16.21 -1.40 7.53
CA SER A 78 16.22 -0.99 6.12
C SER A 78 17.08 0.26 5.90
N TRP A 79 17.45 0.52 4.65
CA TRP A 79 17.96 1.81 4.17
C TRP A 79 16.93 2.39 3.19
N ALA A 80 15.94 3.12 3.74
CA ALA A 80 14.79 3.65 3.00
C ALA A 80 14.54 5.14 3.30
N ASP A 81 14.58 5.50 4.58
CA ASP A 81 14.07 6.76 5.11
C ASP A 81 15.19 7.80 5.40
N ALA A 82 16.43 7.33 5.42
CA ALA A 82 17.63 8.00 5.94
C ALA A 82 17.53 8.54 7.39
N ALA A 83 16.46 8.25 8.14
CA ALA A 83 16.27 8.75 9.49
C ALA A 83 15.55 7.73 10.42
N TRP A 84 14.53 8.17 11.17
CA TRP A 84 13.90 7.41 12.24
C TRP A 84 13.19 6.14 11.72
N GLY A 85 12.59 6.20 10.53
CA GLY A 85 11.85 5.10 9.94
C GLY A 85 12.68 3.83 9.72
N ASN A 86 13.97 3.98 9.37
CA ASN A 86 14.87 2.84 9.17
C ASN A 86 14.95 1.90 10.39
N ASN A 87 14.93 2.49 11.59
CA ASN A 87 15.10 1.78 12.86
C ASN A 87 13.78 1.27 13.46
N ASN A 88 12.62 1.67 12.92
CA ASN A 88 11.33 1.46 13.60
C ASN A 88 10.24 0.89 12.70
N LEU A 89 10.33 1.09 11.38
CA LEU A 89 9.24 0.82 10.46
C LEU A 89 9.61 -0.26 9.43
N ILE A 90 8.60 -1.00 9.01
CA ILE A 90 8.65 -1.84 7.81
C ILE A 90 8.48 -0.90 6.61
N SER A 91 9.56 -0.66 5.88
CA SER A 91 9.54 0.07 4.60
C SER A 91 8.97 -0.79 3.46
N ILE A 92 7.99 -0.21 2.76
CA ILE A 92 7.35 -0.77 1.57
C ILE A 92 7.47 0.25 0.44
N GLU A 93 8.04 -0.16 -0.68
CA GLU A 93 8.10 0.61 -1.91
C GLU A 93 7.00 0.17 -2.87
N ILE A 94 6.35 1.13 -3.51
CA ILE A 94 5.40 0.87 -4.59
C ILE A 94 6.08 1.26 -5.91
N CYS A 95 6.11 0.34 -6.86
CA CYS A 95 6.53 0.64 -8.22
C CYS A 95 5.67 1.76 -8.82
N GLU A 96 6.28 2.62 -9.63
CA GLU A 96 5.59 3.71 -10.30
C GLU A 96 5.44 3.40 -11.79
N SER A 97 4.39 3.97 -12.38
CA SER A 97 4.05 3.78 -13.79
C SER A 97 5.21 4.09 -14.74
N ASP A 98 5.44 3.27 -15.76
CA ASP A 98 6.38 3.58 -16.84
C ASP A 98 5.81 4.64 -17.82
N HIS A 99 4.54 5.01 -17.66
CA HIS A 99 3.87 6.08 -18.39
C HIS A 99 4.16 7.48 -17.84
N ILE A 100 5.10 7.65 -16.90
CA ILE A 100 5.58 8.98 -16.48
C ILE A 100 7.03 9.24 -16.91
N SER A 101 7.44 10.50 -16.82
CA SER A 101 8.85 10.90 -16.86
C SER A 101 9.09 12.00 -15.85
N TYR A 102 9.96 11.76 -14.89
CA TYR A 102 10.39 12.79 -13.95
C TYR A 102 11.12 13.91 -14.69
N THR A 103 10.82 15.15 -14.30
CA THR A 103 11.43 16.38 -14.83
C THR A 103 12.26 17.11 -13.79
N GLY A 104 12.17 16.71 -12.52
CA GLY A 104 12.98 17.24 -11.43
C GLY A 104 12.25 17.19 -10.09
N GLY A 105 12.92 16.67 -9.06
CA GLY A 105 12.30 16.42 -7.77
C GLY A 105 11.05 15.55 -7.92
N ALA A 106 9.95 15.94 -7.27
CA ALA A 106 8.67 15.25 -7.35
C ALA A 106 7.81 15.63 -8.59
N ASN A 107 8.35 16.40 -9.53
CA ASN A 107 7.64 16.78 -10.74
C ASN A 107 7.87 15.77 -11.87
N TYR A 108 6.81 15.47 -12.61
CA TYR A 108 6.84 14.55 -13.73
C TYR A 108 5.74 14.88 -14.75
N ILE A 109 5.92 14.38 -15.97
CA ILE A 109 4.93 14.44 -17.05
C ILE A 109 4.27 13.07 -17.17
N ILE A 110 2.95 13.04 -17.36
CA ILE A 110 2.19 11.83 -17.66
C ILE A 110 2.09 11.70 -19.19
N LYS A 111 2.61 10.61 -19.74
CA LYS A 111 2.61 10.29 -21.17
C LYS A 111 1.33 9.56 -21.60
N ASN A 112 0.70 8.83 -20.67
CA ASN A 112 -0.55 8.13 -20.88
C ASN A 112 -1.37 8.12 -19.57
N GLU A 113 -2.45 8.89 -19.54
CA GLU A 113 -3.32 9.05 -18.36
C GLU A 113 -4.02 7.76 -17.94
N ALA A 114 -4.50 6.98 -18.91
CA ALA A 114 -5.23 5.74 -18.63
C ALA A 114 -4.31 4.66 -18.05
N GLY A 115 -3.12 4.53 -18.63
CA GLY A 115 -2.08 3.62 -18.15
C GLY A 115 -1.57 4.02 -16.76
N PHE A 116 -1.20 5.29 -16.59
CA PHE A 116 -0.80 5.84 -15.29
C PHE A 116 -1.83 5.55 -14.20
N LYS A 117 -3.11 5.87 -14.45
CA LYS A 117 -4.18 5.60 -13.49
C LYS A 117 -4.29 4.11 -13.15
N ALA A 118 -4.16 3.24 -14.14
CA ALA A 118 -4.27 1.80 -13.94
C ALA A 118 -3.11 1.25 -13.09
N ASP A 119 -1.87 1.68 -13.36
CA ASP A 119 -0.66 1.29 -12.61
C ASP A 119 -0.74 1.72 -11.14
N ILE A 120 -1.06 3.00 -10.89
CA ILE A 120 -1.12 3.53 -9.52
C ILE A 120 -2.20 2.82 -8.71
N LEU A 121 -3.37 2.56 -9.30
CA LEU A 121 -4.44 1.82 -8.62
C LEU A 121 -4.05 0.36 -8.35
N ARG A 122 -3.33 -0.31 -9.26
CA ARG A 122 -2.81 -1.67 -9.04
C ARG A 122 -1.81 -1.70 -7.88
N GLY A 123 -0.82 -0.82 -7.88
CA GLY A 123 0.17 -0.71 -6.81
C GLY A 123 -0.48 -0.38 -5.47
N TYR A 124 -1.42 0.58 -5.45
CA TYR A 124 -2.19 0.96 -4.27
C TYR A 124 -2.95 -0.24 -3.68
N HIS A 125 -3.76 -0.94 -4.48
CA HIS A 125 -4.56 -2.07 -3.99
C HIS A 125 -3.70 -3.25 -3.52
N THR A 126 -2.59 -3.52 -4.21
CA THR A 126 -1.61 -4.54 -3.78
C THR A 126 -1.02 -4.19 -2.42
N THR A 127 -0.66 -2.92 -2.22
CA THR A 127 -0.08 -2.43 -0.97
C THR A 127 -1.11 -2.43 0.17
N VAL A 128 -2.38 -2.14 -0.12
CA VAL A 128 -3.49 -2.30 0.84
C VAL A 128 -3.56 -3.75 1.34
N GLN A 129 -3.54 -4.73 0.44
CA GLN A 129 -3.60 -6.15 0.79
C GLN A 129 -2.37 -6.58 1.62
N LEU A 130 -1.17 -6.14 1.23
CA LEU A 130 0.07 -6.42 1.95
C LEU A 130 0.04 -5.85 3.38
N CYS A 131 -0.33 -4.58 3.54
CA CYS A 131 -0.44 -3.95 4.85
C CYS A 131 -1.51 -4.62 5.72
N ALA A 132 -2.64 -5.02 5.13
CA ALA A 132 -3.69 -5.75 5.86
C ALA A 132 -3.22 -7.12 6.34
N LYS A 133 -2.44 -7.85 5.52
CA LYS A 133 -1.79 -9.10 5.92
C LYS A 133 -0.83 -8.87 7.10
N ILE A 134 0.08 -7.91 6.99
CA ILE A 134 1.06 -7.56 8.03
C ILE A 134 0.35 -7.18 9.33
N CYS A 135 -0.68 -6.33 9.25
CA CYS A 135 -1.45 -5.90 10.43
C CYS A 135 -2.17 -7.07 11.09
N LYS A 136 -2.78 -7.99 10.33
CA LYS A 136 -3.41 -9.20 10.87
C LYS A 136 -2.40 -10.06 11.64
N GLU A 137 -1.24 -10.33 11.04
CA GLU A 137 -0.20 -11.17 11.63
C GLU A 137 0.36 -10.61 12.93
N ARG A 138 0.39 -9.28 13.06
CA ARG A 138 0.92 -8.58 14.25
C ARG A 138 -0.15 -8.13 15.24
N GLY A 139 -1.43 -8.36 14.93
CA GLY A 139 -2.54 -7.81 15.74
C GLY A 139 -2.61 -6.28 15.74
N TRP A 140 -2.04 -5.61 14.72
CA TRP A 140 -2.01 -4.16 14.62
C TRP A 140 -3.31 -3.58 14.09
N ASN A 141 -3.68 -2.39 14.58
CA ASN A 141 -4.80 -1.62 14.05
C ASN A 141 -4.25 -0.50 13.15
N PRO A 142 -4.49 -0.51 11.83
CA PRO A 142 -3.90 0.47 10.91
C PRO A 142 -4.34 1.93 11.15
N LEU A 143 -5.38 2.14 11.98
CA LEU A 143 -5.90 3.46 12.34
C LEU A 143 -5.27 4.03 13.62
N THR A 144 -4.41 3.29 14.34
CA THR A 144 -3.79 3.80 15.57
C THR A 144 -2.60 4.71 15.29
N LYS A 145 -2.26 5.52 16.29
CA LYS A 145 -1.00 6.26 16.33
C LYS A 145 0.02 5.54 17.20
N LEU A 146 1.28 5.73 16.89
CA LEU A 146 2.45 5.31 17.66
C LEU A 146 2.68 6.27 18.84
N GLY A 147 3.55 5.89 19.77
CA GLY A 147 3.85 6.69 20.96
C GLY A 147 4.42 8.09 20.67
N ASN A 148 5.04 8.28 19.50
CA ASN A 148 5.53 9.58 19.03
C ASN A 148 4.47 10.39 18.25
N GLY A 149 3.22 9.93 18.20
CA GLY A 149 2.11 10.60 17.51
C GLY A 149 1.99 10.30 16.01
N MET A 150 2.94 9.60 15.40
CA MET A 150 2.87 9.17 14.00
C MET A 150 1.74 8.15 13.79
N PRO A 151 1.07 8.11 12.63
CA PRO A 151 0.22 6.99 12.26
C PRO A 151 1.02 5.68 12.25
N LEU A 152 0.39 4.55 12.62
CA LEU A 152 1.03 3.23 12.55
C LEU A 152 1.47 2.87 11.14
N ILE A 153 0.71 3.30 10.13
CA ILE A 153 1.08 3.26 8.73
C ILE A 153 1.22 4.70 8.26
N SER A 154 2.45 5.14 8.02
CA SER A 154 2.77 6.51 7.59
C SER A 154 3.41 6.54 6.21
N SER A 155 3.31 7.65 5.48
CA SER A 155 4.13 7.86 4.28
C SER A 155 5.53 8.40 4.63
N HIS A 156 6.44 8.39 3.66
CA HIS A 156 7.67 9.19 3.74
C HIS A 156 7.33 10.66 4.00
N ASN A 157 6.35 11.21 3.27
CA ASN A 157 5.95 12.61 3.42
C ASN A 157 5.42 12.95 4.82
N GLU A 158 4.60 12.09 5.43
CA GLU A 158 4.12 12.28 6.80
C GLU A 158 5.29 12.27 7.80
N GLY A 159 6.27 11.38 7.60
CA GLY A 159 7.50 11.36 8.39
C GLY A 159 8.34 12.62 8.22
N ARG A 160 8.44 13.15 6.99
CA ARG A 160 9.15 14.40 6.69
C ARG A 160 8.50 15.57 7.41
N LEU A 161 7.18 15.68 7.34
CA LEU A 161 6.41 16.74 8.00
C LEU A 161 6.56 16.68 9.53
N ALA A 162 6.77 15.50 10.09
CA ALA A 162 7.06 15.29 11.51
C ALA A 162 8.53 15.52 11.89
N GLY A 163 9.42 15.81 10.92
CA GLY A 163 10.86 15.94 11.16
C GLY A 163 11.57 14.61 11.46
N LEU A 164 10.97 13.48 11.08
CA LEU A 164 11.44 12.12 11.36
C LEU A 164 12.04 11.42 10.14
N SER A 165 11.85 11.98 8.95
CA SER A 165 12.27 11.43 7.65
C SER A 165 13.03 12.46 6.82
N SER A 166 13.71 11.98 5.77
CA SER A 166 14.36 12.84 4.79
C SER A 166 13.36 13.70 3.99
N GLY A 167 13.89 14.58 3.13
CA GLY A 167 13.11 15.59 2.39
C GLY A 167 12.17 15.07 1.30
N HIS A 168 11.88 13.77 1.21
CA HIS A 168 11.03 13.21 0.17
C HIS A 168 9.52 13.36 0.48
N VAL A 169 8.70 13.35 -0.58
CA VAL A 169 7.27 13.68 -0.52
C VAL A 169 6.36 12.55 -1.01
N ASP A 170 6.91 11.37 -1.23
CA ASP A 170 6.18 10.19 -1.63
C ASP A 170 5.30 9.63 -0.50
N PRO A 171 4.19 8.95 -0.85
CA PRO A 171 3.64 8.75 -2.19
C PRO A 171 2.73 9.91 -2.67
N ASP A 172 2.62 10.99 -1.88
CA ASP A 172 1.59 12.03 -2.05
C ASP A 172 1.68 12.73 -3.41
N HIS A 173 2.88 12.94 -3.96
CA HIS A 173 3.07 13.56 -5.28
C HIS A 173 2.44 12.73 -6.41
N VAL A 174 2.41 11.41 -6.26
CA VAL A 174 1.75 10.49 -7.20
C VAL A 174 0.27 10.34 -6.89
N TRP A 175 -0.08 10.08 -5.63
CA TRP A 175 -1.44 9.75 -5.20
C TRP A 175 -2.42 10.92 -5.34
N SER A 176 -1.96 12.14 -5.11
CA SER A 176 -2.79 13.35 -5.23
C SER A 176 -3.36 13.55 -6.64
N ARG A 177 -2.68 13.05 -7.70
CA ARG A 177 -3.19 13.07 -9.08
C ARG A 177 -4.48 12.29 -9.26
N LEU A 178 -4.75 11.32 -8.39
CA LEU A 178 -5.95 10.47 -8.42
C LEU A 178 -6.88 10.74 -7.22
N GLY A 179 -6.60 11.76 -6.40
CA GLY A 179 -7.37 12.06 -5.20
C GLY A 179 -7.20 11.03 -4.07
N LEU A 180 -6.14 10.22 -4.11
CA LEU A 180 -5.82 9.24 -3.07
C LEU A 180 -5.07 9.92 -1.92
N THR A 181 -5.30 9.46 -0.68
CA THR A 181 -4.68 10.01 0.53
C THR A 181 -4.24 8.91 1.48
N MET A 182 -3.26 9.19 2.35
CA MET A 182 -2.85 8.26 3.40
C MET A 182 -3.97 7.92 4.39
N ASP A 183 -4.87 8.84 4.70
CA ASP A 183 -6.06 8.57 5.51
C ASP A 183 -7.04 7.61 4.83
N GLY A 184 -7.24 7.77 3.52
CA GLY A 184 -8.00 6.83 2.69
C GLY A 184 -7.34 5.44 2.70
N PHE A 185 -6.02 5.40 2.48
CA PHE A 185 -5.24 4.17 2.47
C PHE A 185 -5.37 3.39 3.79
N ARG A 186 -5.21 4.06 4.94
CA ARG A 186 -5.36 3.41 6.26
C ARG A 186 -6.76 2.82 6.47
N LYS A 187 -7.81 3.50 5.98
CA LYS A 187 -9.20 2.99 6.01
C LYS A 187 -9.38 1.78 5.10
N ASP A 188 -8.80 1.80 3.91
CA ASP A 188 -8.84 0.68 2.97
C ASP A 188 -8.09 -0.54 3.52
N VAL A 189 -6.92 -0.33 4.16
CA VAL A 189 -6.20 -1.39 4.88
C VAL A 189 -7.08 -1.98 5.98
N LYS A 190 -7.75 -1.14 6.78
CA LYS A 190 -8.68 -1.61 7.82
C LYS A 190 -9.82 -2.44 7.23
N ALA A 191 -10.39 -2.00 6.10
CA ALA A 191 -11.47 -2.72 5.42
C ALA A 191 -10.98 -4.08 4.89
N ALA A 192 -9.80 -4.13 4.27
CA ALA A 192 -9.17 -5.36 3.79
C ALA A 192 -8.79 -6.33 4.93
N MET A 193 -8.74 -5.84 6.18
CA MET A 193 -8.55 -6.71 7.32
C MET A 193 -9.81 -7.51 7.71
N LEU A 194 -11.00 -7.12 7.24
CA LEU A 194 -12.22 -7.86 7.52
C LEU A 194 -12.20 -9.22 6.81
N PRO A 195 -12.87 -10.25 7.36
CA PRO A 195 -12.97 -11.54 6.70
C PRO A 195 -13.61 -11.39 5.31
N GLU A 196 -13.08 -12.10 4.30
CA GLU A 196 -13.71 -12.19 2.98
C GLU A 196 -15.04 -12.98 2.99
N SER A 197 -15.54 -13.39 4.17
CA SER A 197 -16.88 -13.92 4.27
C SER A 197 -17.85 -12.84 3.82
N ARG A 198 -18.23 -12.88 2.54
CA ARG A 198 -19.43 -12.24 2.05
C ARG A 198 -20.50 -12.60 3.07
N PRO A 199 -21.11 -11.61 3.75
CA PRO A 199 -22.17 -11.94 4.67
C PRO A 199 -23.20 -12.76 3.89
N THR A 200 -23.38 -14.01 4.29
CA THR A 200 -24.40 -14.88 3.70
C THR A 200 -25.68 -14.54 4.43
N PHE A 201 -26.47 -13.67 3.81
CA PHE A 201 -27.77 -13.28 4.34
C PHE A 201 -28.73 -14.47 4.19
N LYS A 202 -29.10 -15.07 5.32
CA LYS A 202 -30.17 -16.07 5.37
C LYS A 202 -31.53 -15.39 5.16
N GLN A 203 -32.37 -15.99 4.31
CA GLN A 203 -33.74 -15.54 4.06
C GLN A 203 -34.53 -15.43 5.39
N GLY A 204 -35.31 -14.35 5.55
CA GLY A 204 -36.15 -14.13 6.73
C GLY A 204 -35.41 -13.65 7.99
N LYS A 205 -34.10 -13.41 7.93
CA LYS A 205 -33.33 -12.81 9.04
C LYS A 205 -33.11 -11.32 8.80
N ARG A 206 -33.23 -10.53 9.87
CA ARG A 206 -32.89 -9.10 9.87
C ARG A 206 -31.44 -8.93 10.29
N TYR A 207 -30.71 -8.08 9.57
CA TYR A 207 -29.33 -7.75 9.85
C TYR A 207 -29.19 -6.26 10.11
N ARG A 208 -28.28 -5.88 11.01
CA ARG A 208 -27.91 -4.48 11.23
C ARG A 208 -26.58 -4.23 10.53
N MET A 209 -26.57 -3.31 9.58
CA MET A 209 -25.33 -2.83 8.96
C MET A 209 -24.63 -1.85 9.91
N THR A 210 -23.36 -2.10 10.20
CA THR A 210 -22.50 -1.23 11.02
C THR A 210 -21.34 -0.62 10.21
N THR A 211 -21.32 -0.87 8.90
CA THR A 211 -20.31 -0.38 7.97
C THR A 211 -20.95 -0.11 6.61
N THR A 212 -20.29 0.67 5.78
CA THR A 212 -20.73 0.96 4.41
C THR A 212 -20.64 -0.29 3.55
N MET A 213 -21.71 -0.62 2.84
CA MET A 213 -21.77 -1.77 1.94
C MET A 213 -22.28 -1.35 0.56
N ALA A 214 -21.66 -1.92 -0.47
CA ALA A 214 -22.18 -1.83 -1.83
C ALA A 214 -23.05 -3.06 -2.14
N LEU A 215 -24.27 -2.82 -2.61
CA LEU A 215 -25.21 -3.85 -3.04
C LEU A 215 -25.24 -3.90 -4.56
N ARG A 216 -25.69 -5.02 -5.11
CA ARG A 216 -25.99 -5.09 -6.55
C ARG A 216 -27.40 -4.57 -6.79
N THR A 217 -27.58 -3.83 -7.89
CA THR A 217 -28.91 -3.36 -8.31
C THR A 217 -29.88 -4.49 -8.63
N GLU A 218 -29.36 -5.67 -8.98
CA GLU A 218 -30.10 -6.89 -9.28
C GLU A 218 -29.37 -8.13 -8.73
N PRO A 219 -30.08 -9.26 -8.51
CA PRO A 219 -29.48 -10.53 -8.07
C PRO A 219 -28.73 -11.24 -9.22
N LYS A 220 -27.83 -10.54 -9.91
CA LYS A 220 -26.99 -11.05 -10.99
C LYS A 220 -25.53 -10.69 -10.73
N ALA A 221 -24.61 -11.64 -10.93
CA ALA A 221 -23.18 -11.43 -10.68
C ALA A 221 -22.53 -10.33 -11.55
N SER A 222 -23.16 -9.98 -12.68
CA SER A 222 -22.72 -8.91 -13.59
C SER A 222 -23.31 -7.53 -13.28
N ALA A 223 -24.28 -7.42 -12.36
CA ALA A 223 -24.95 -6.16 -12.08
C ALA A 223 -24.01 -5.16 -11.37
N PRO A 224 -24.09 -3.86 -11.68
CA PRO A 224 -23.27 -2.84 -11.05
C PRO A 224 -23.50 -2.78 -9.55
N LEU A 225 -22.43 -2.44 -8.83
CA LEU A 225 -22.48 -2.18 -7.40
C LEU A 225 -22.95 -0.74 -7.17
N VAL A 226 -23.86 -0.55 -6.21
CA VAL A 226 -24.37 0.74 -5.76
C VAL A 226 -24.20 0.86 -4.25
N GLN A 227 -23.87 2.06 -3.76
CA GLN A 227 -23.82 2.31 -2.32
C GLN A 227 -25.24 2.25 -1.75
N TYR A 228 -25.42 1.64 -0.58
CA TYR A 228 -26.76 1.49 0.02
C TYR A 228 -27.49 2.82 0.22
N ASP A 229 -26.76 3.87 0.61
CA ASP A 229 -27.29 5.22 0.81
C ASP A 229 -27.76 5.88 -0.50
N THR A 230 -27.22 5.49 -1.65
CA THR A 230 -27.67 5.96 -2.97
C THR A 230 -28.93 5.26 -3.49
N ILE A 231 -29.41 4.22 -2.79
CA ILE A 231 -30.69 3.56 -3.12
C ILE A 231 -31.85 4.44 -2.58
N PRO A 232 -32.88 4.74 -3.41
CA PRO A 232 -34.06 5.50 -2.98
C PRO A 232 -34.73 4.88 -1.73
N GLU A 233 -35.16 5.72 -0.79
CA GLU A 233 -35.62 5.30 0.54
C GLU A 233 -36.79 4.30 0.46
N GLU A 234 -37.73 4.52 -0.46
CA GLU A 234 -38.88 3.65 -0.71
C GLU A 234 -38.49 2.25 -1.21
N LYS A 235 -37.28 2.10 -1.77
CA LYS A 235 -36.74 0.84 -2.28
C LYS A 235 -35.83 0.12 -1.27
N ARG A 236 -35.35 0.81 -0.22
CA ARG A 236 -34.45 0.22 0.77
C ARG A 236 -35.08 -0.95 1.53
N ARG A 237 -36.42 -1.01 1.66
CA ARG A 237 -37.16 -2.10 2.34
C ARG A 237 -37.01 -3.48 1.70
N TYR A 238 -36.50 -3.55 0.46
CA TYR A 238 -36.32 -4.79 -0.29
C TYR A 238 -34.88 -5.36 -0.19
N PHE A 239 -34.00 -4.66 0.53
CA PHE A 239 -32.60 -5.02 0.77
C PHE A 239 -32.34 -5.14 2.28
#